data_AF-A0A7S3RQY7-F1
#
_entry.id   AF-A0A7S3RQY7-F1
#
_cell.length_a   1.000
_cell.length_b   1.000
_cell.length_c   1.000
_cell.angle_alpha   90.00
_cell.angle_beta   90.00
_cell.angle_gamma   90.00
#
_symmetry.space_group_name_H-M   'P 1'
#
loop_
_entity.id
_entity.type
_entity.pdbx_description
1 polymer ?
#
loop_
_entity_poly.entity_id
_entity_poly.type
_entity_poly.pdbx_seq_one_letter_code
_entity_poly.pdbx_strand_id
1 'polypeptide(L)'
;FGSRLKAATFVTERGIAQWDSIGRLARAPAAMMLVHRLLVLGALASQLLSAARAEEAATDAKVVDGFSETELAKMSEGAEKHEFQAEVNRLMDIIINSLYTDKQVFLRELISNAADALEKARFHSVQDETFLGDAKDLEIRIEHDPEAKTLTIIDTGIGMSKADLINNLGTVAKSGTTNFLEAMAEGGDANLIGQFGVGFYSAFLVADKVSVTSKCNDDPVQHVWESSADASFTVVDDPRGNTLGRGSRVTLHLKEDAHDYLSEDKLKEASKKYSQFIQFPIYVKVKKEVDASADEEEDDDDKEDEEKDDVETKEDEEKEEDEKDEEKKPTKKTVYEWEQVNTQKAIWLRPKEDVTEEEYNEFYKSISKDYLDPLSYIHFNAEGEIEFKSILFLPKKAPFDMMDNYHGKKSEVKL
;
A
#
# COMPACT_ATOMS: atom_id res chain seq x y z
N PHE A 1 -27.11 1.10 -36.53
CA PHE A 1 -28.18 0.09 -36.37
C PHE A 1 -29.44 0.61 -37.02
N GLY A 2 -29.86 0.05 -38.17
CA GLY A 2 -31.03 0.56 -38.89
C GLY A 2 -31.05 0.32 -40.40
N SER A 3 -30.64 -0.87 -40.89
CA SER A 3 -30.85 -1.25 -42.31
C SER A 3 -30.85 -2.76 -42.58
N ARG A 4 -31.21 -3.62 -41.60
CA ARG A 4 -31.24 -5.09 -41.79
C ARG A 4 -32.50 -5.81 -41.31
N LEU A 5 -33.61 -5.10 -41.08
CA LEU A 5 -34.88 -5.71 -40.59
C LEU A 5 -36.05 -5.70 -41.58
N LYS A 6 -35.84 -5.49 -42.89
CA LYS A 6 -36.92 -5.48 -43.91
C LYS A 6 -36.93 -6.64 -44.90
N ALA A 7 -36.05 -7.64 -44.75
CA ALA A 7 -35.98 -8.79 -45.67
C ALA A 7 -36.66 -10.07 -45.16
N ALA A 8 -37.12 -10.12 -43.90
CA ALA A 8 -37.66 -11.35 -43.29
C ALA A 8 -39.20 -11.48 -43.36
N THR A 9 -39.91 -10.54 -43.97
CA THR A 9 -41.39 -10.48 -43.92
C THR A 9 -42.09 -10.63 -45.27
N PHE A 10 -41.38 -11.06 -46.33
CA PHE A 10 -41.94 -11.13 -47.70
C PHE A 10 -42.02 -12.53 -48.31
N VAL A 11 -41.80 -13.59 -47.53
CA VAL A 11 -41.84 -15.00 -48.03
C VAL A 11 -43.07 -15.78 -47.52
N THR A 12 -44.01 -15.13 -46.83
CA THR A 12 -45.14 -15.81 -46.16
C THR A 12 -46.46 -15.89 -46.92
N GLU A 13 -46.62 -15.39 -48.15
CA GLU A 13 -47.96 -15.37 -48.80
C GLU A 13 -48.09 -16.02 -50.18
N ARG A 14 -47.03 -16.60 -50.76
CA ARG A 14 -47.14 -17.33 -52.05
C ARG A 14 -46.96 -18.85 -51.98
N GLY A 15 -46.61 -19.42 -50.82
CA GLY A 15 -46.46 -20.86 -50.64
C GLY A 15 -47.75 -21.63 -50.34
N ILE A 16 -48.84 -20.93 -49.98
CA ILE A 16 -50.06 -21.57 -49.46
C ILE A 16 -51.12 -21.81 -50.56
N ALA A 17 -51.06 -21.12 -51.70
CA ALA A 17 -52.07 -21.24 -52.76
C ALA A 17 -51.82 -22.38 -53.78
N GLN A 18 -50.69 -23.08 -53.72
CA GLN A 18 -50.35 -24.15 -54.66
C GLN A 18 -50.60 -25.57 -54.12
N TRP A 19 -51.01 -25.70 -52.86
CA TRP A 19 -51.29 -26.98 -52.20
C TRP A 19 -52.76 -27.44 -52.29
N ASP A 20 -53.67 -26.59 -52.75
CA ASP A 20 -55.11 -26.92 -52.83
C ASP A 20 -55.55 -27.57 -54.17
N SER A 21 -54.66 -27.61 -55.17
CA SER A 21 -54.92 -28.25 -56.47
C SER A 21 -54.36 -29.68 -56.57
N ILE A 22 -53.39 -30.05 -55.71
CA ILE A 22 -52.78 -31.38 -55.68
C ILE A 22 -53.61 -32.37 -54.82
N GLY A 23 -54.51 -31.85 -53.97
CA GLY A 23 -55.41 -32.65 -53.13
C GLY A 23 -56.55 -33.39 -53.85
N ARG A 24 -56.68 -33.28 -55.19
CA ARG A 24 -57.77 -33.92 -55.95
C ARG A 24 -57.36 -34.94 -57.01
N LEU A 25 -56.08 -35.35 -57.05
CA LEU A 25 -55.60 -36.44 -57.91
C LEU A 25 -54.82 -37.54 -57.16
N ALA A 26 -55.04 -37.69 -55.86
CA ALA A 26 -54.56 -38.83 -55.07
C ALA A 26 -55.71 -39.79 -54.76
N ARG A 27 -56.18 -40.54 -55.77
CA ARG A 27 -56.92 -41.79 -55.56
C ARG A 27 -56.32 -42.91 -56.40
N ALA A 28 -55.03 -43.13 -56.22
CA ALA A 28 -54.39 -44.40 -56.54
C ALA A 28 -53.09 -44.54 -55.71
N PRO A 29 -52.93 -45.61 -54.92
CA PRO A 29 -51.77 -45.79 -54.03
C PRO A 29 -50.41 -45.83 -54.78
N ALA A 30 -50.42 -46.13 -56.09
CA ALA A 30 -49.22 -46.15 -56.92
C ALA A 30 -48.61 -44.76 -57.19
N ALA A 31 -49.43 -43.71 -57.30
CA ALA A 31 -48.95 -42.36 -57.60
C ALA A 31 -48.22 -41.72 -56.40
N MET A 32 -48.65 -42.03 -55.18
CA MET A 32 -48.07 -41.50 -53.95
C MET A 32 -46.66 -42.05 -53.67
N MET A 33 -46.42 -43.34 -53.98
CA MET A 33 -45.09 -43.94 -53.86
C MET A 33 -44.09 -43.35 -54.86
N LEU A 34 -44.55 -43.01 -56.08
CA LEU A 34 -43.67 -42.46 -57.11
C LEU A 34 -43.20 -41.03 -56.74
N VAL A 35 -44.12 -40.20 -56.23
CA VAL A 35 -43.80 -38.83 -55.77
C VAL A 35 -42.86 -38.87 -54.56
N HIS A 36 -43.07 -39.80 -53.62
CA HIS A 36 -42.19 -39.95 -52.47
C HIS A 36 -40.79 -40.43 -52.86
N ARG A 37 -40.67 -41.38 -53.81
CA ARG A 37 -39.37 -41.81 -54.33
C ARG A 37 -38.62 -40.70 -55.07
N LEU A 38 -39.31 -39.88 -55.86
CA LEU A 38 -38.71 -38.74 -56.57
C LEU A 38 -38.24 -37.64 -55.61
N LEU A 39 -38.97 -37.38 -54.53
CA LEU A 39 -38.55 -36.42 -53.49
C LEU A 39 -37.31 -36.91 -52.72
N VAL A 40 -37.25 -38.20 -52.39
CA VAL A 40 -36.08 -38.79 -51.71
C VAL A 40 -34.85 -38.79 -52.62
N LEU A 41 -35.01 -39.10 -53.92
CA LEU A 41 -33.94 -39.01 -54.91
C LEU A 41 -33.46 -37.56 -55.12
N GLY A 42 -34.37 -36.59 -55.13
CA GLY A 42 -34.03 -35.15 -55.21
C GLY A 42 -33.27 -34.65 -53.97
N ALA A 43 -33.65 -35.10 -52.77
CA ALA A 43 -32.97 -34.75 -51.54
C ALA A 43 -31.55 -35.35 -51.46
N LEU A 44 -31.39 -36.63 -51.86
CA LEU A 44 -30.10 -37.30 -51.95
C LEU A 44 -29.18 -36.66 -53.01
N ALA A 45 -29.72 -36.30 -54.18
CA ALA A 45 -28.96 -35.61 -55.22
C ALA A 45 -28.52 -34.20 -54.75
N SER A 46 -29.35 -33.48 -54.02
CA SER A 46 -29.01 -32.17 -53.44
C SER A 46 -27.94 -32.27 -52.35
N GLN A 47 -28.00 -33.30 -51.50
CA GLN A 47 -26.96 -33.57 -50.49
C GLN A 47 -25.63 -33.98 -51.10
N LEU A 48 -25.63 -34.82 -52.14
CA LEU A 48 -24.41 -35.20 -52.87
C LEU A 48 -23.79 -34.02 -53.63
N LEU A 49 -24.61 -33.16 -54.25
CA LEU A 49 -24.13 -31.97 -54.93
C LEU A 49 -23.60 -30.91 -53.95
N SER A 50 -24.20 -30.80 -52.75
CA SER A 50 -23.71 -29.94 -51.67
C SER A 50 -22.40 -30.45 -51.08
N ALA A 51 -22.22 -31.76 -50.96
CA ALA A 51 -20.99 -32.38 -50.47
C ALA A 51 -19.83 -32.20 -51.48
N ALA A 52 -20.08 -32.46 -52.77
CA ALA A 52 -19.08 -32.27 -53.82
C ALA A 52 -18.65 -30.80 -53.97
N ARG A 53 -19.58 -29.86 -53.80
CA ARG A 53 -19.29 -28.42 -53.87
C ARG A 53 -18.59 -27.88 -52.61
N ALA A 54 -18.69 -28.58 -51.49
CA ALA A 54 -17.95 -28.28 -50.27
C ALA A 54 -16.50 -28.79 -50.33
N GLU A 55 -16.24 -29.91 -51.01
CA GLU A 55 -14.87 -30.42 -51.25
C GLU A 55 -14.08 -29.55 -52.24
N GLU A 56 -14.69 -29.04 -53.31
CA GLU A 56 -13.97 -28.20 -54.29
C GLU A 56 -13.74 -26.75 -53.81
N ALA A 57 -14.50 -26.24 -52.84
CA ALA A 57 -14.34 -24.87 -52.32
C ALA A 57 -13.30 -24.75 -51.18
N ALA A 58 -12.71 -25.84 -50.72
CA ALA A 58 -11.75 -25.87 -49.61
C ALA A 58 -10.28 -25.66 -50.04
N THR A 59 -10.02 -25.28 -51.28
CA THR A 59 -8.65 -25.18 -51.83
C THR A 59 -8.35 -23.83 -52.49
N ASP A 60 -8.71 -22.69 -51.89
CA ASP A 60 -7.94 -21.44 -52.14
C ASP A 60 -8.22 -20.27 -51.18
N ALA A 61 -8.50 -20.52 -49.90
CA ALA A 61 -8.38 -19.48 -48.91
C ALA A 61 -6.95 -19.51 -48.37
N LYS A 62 -6.07 -18.65 -48.89
CA LYS A 62 -4.79 -18.34 -48.23
C LYS A 62 -5.09 -17.80 -46.84
N VAL A 63 -5.09 -18.69 -45.85
CA VAL A 63 -5.20 -18.30 -44.45
C VAL A 63 -3.84 -17.75 -44.05
N VAL A 64 -3.74 -16.43 -44.04
CA VAL A 64 -2.61 -15.75 -43.37
C VAL A 64 -2.90 -15.87 -41.88
N ASP A 65 -2.17 -16.78 -41.21
CA ASP A 65 -2.18 -17.04 -39.76
C ASP A 65 -3.43 -17.67 -39.10
N GLY A 66 -4.21 -18.48 -39.80
CA GLY A 66 -5.33 -19.22 -39.19
C GLY A 66 -5.13 -20.72 -39.26
N PHE A 67 -4.99 -21.36 -38.10
CA PHE A 67 -4.93 -22.81 -37.97
C PHE A 67 -6.33 -23.41 -38.16
N SER A 68 -6.42 -24.53 -38.88
CA SER A 68 -7.65 -25.34 -38.95
C SER A 68 -8.00 -25.92 -37.57
N GLU A 69 -9.26 -26.30 -37.35
CA GLU A 69 -9.70 -26.94 -36.10
C GLU A 69 -8.87 -28.19 -35.76
N THR A 70 -8.46 -28.95 -36.78
CA THR A 70 -7.59 -30.11 -36.64
C THR A 70 -6.15 -29.77 -36.25
N GLU A 71 -5.66 -28.60 -36.65
CA GLU A 71 -4.32 -28.11 -36.29
C GLU A 71 -4.33 -27.52 -34.88
N LEU A 72 -5.38 -26.80 -34.48
CA LEU A 72 -5.56 -26.31 -33.11
C LEU A 72 -5.63 -27.44 -32.08
N ALA A 73 -6.33 -28.55 -32.41
CA ALA A 73 -6.39 -29.73 -31.56
C ALA A 73 -5.00 -30.37 -31.36
N LYS A 74 -4.22 -30.50 -32.45
CA LYS A 74 -2.85 -31.01 -32.38
C LYS A 74 -1.90 -30.08 -31.64
N MET A 75 -2.05 -28.78 -31.77
CA MET A 75 -1.27 -27.78 -31.03
C MET A 75 -1.56 -27.83 -29.53
N SER A 76 -2.82 -28.03 -29.15
CA SER A 76 -3.21 -28.20 -27.74
C SER A 76 -2.68 -29.50 -27.14
N GLU A 77 -2.76 -30.62 -27.87
CA GLU A 77 -2.21 -31.91 -27.43
C GLU A 77 -0.68 -31.91 -27.33
N GLY A 78 0.00 -31.16 -28.20
CA GLY A 78 1.45 -30.98 -28.18
C GLY A 78 1.95 -29.77 -27.38
N ALA A 79 1.05 -29.02 -26.71
CA ALA A 79 1.43 -27.82 -25.98
C ALA A 79 2.15 -28.19 -24.69
N GLU A 80 3.39 -27.74 -24.56
CA GLU A 80 4.10 -27.76 -23.29
C GLU A 80 3.71 -26.55 -22.46
N LYS A 81 3.16 -26.79 -21.27
CA LYS A 81 2.86 -25.73 -20.32
C LYS A 81 4.15 -25.37 -19.56
N HIS A 82 4.60 -24.13 -19.74
CA HIS A 82 5.67 -23.53 -18.96
C HIS A 82 5.10 -22.41 -18.10
N GLU A 83 5.59 -22.29 -16.86
CA GLU A 83 5.26 -21.15 -16.01
C GLU A 83 6.22 -20.00 -16.27
N PHE A 84 5.71 -18.77 -16.21
CA PHE A 84 6.55 -17.59 -16.31
C PHE A 84 7.60 -17.60 -15.19
N GLN A 85 8.86 -17.50 -15.58
CA GLN A 85 9.98 -17.34 -14.65
C GLN A 85 10.33 -15.85 -14.55
N ALA A 86 10.50 -15.36 -13.33
CA ALA A 86 10.95 -13.99 -13.07
C ALA A 86 12.34 -14.00 -12.45
N GLU A 87 13.27 -13.24 -13.03
CA GLU A 87 14.61 -13.07 -12.48
C GLU A 87 14.58 -12.03 -11.36
N VAL A 88 14.70 -12.48 -10.11
CA VAL A 88 14.59 -11.63 -8.91
C VAL A 88 15.58 -10.47 -8.93
N ASN A 89 16.83 -10.72 -9.32
CA ASN A 89 17.87 -9.69 -9.43
C ASN A 89 17.48 -8.56 -10.37
N ARG A 90 16.95 -8.90 -11.55
CA ARG A 90 16.53 -7.91 -12.54
C ARG A 90 15.31 -7.14 -12.08
N LEU A 91 14.41 -7.79 -11.35
CA LEU A 91 13.21 -7.14 -10.81
C LEU A 91 13.56 -6.18 -9.66
N MET A 92 14.49 -6.57 -8.78
CA MET A 92 15.07 -5.66 -7.77
C MET A 92 15.73 -4.45 -8.41
N ASP A 93 16.55 -4.66 -9.45
CA ASP A 93 17.22 -3.58 -10.18
C ASP A 93 16.21 -2.60 -10.82
N ILE A 94 15.11 -3.11 -11.39
CA ILE A 94 14.04 -2.26 -11.91
C ILE A 94 13.36 -1.48 -10.79
N ILE A 95 13.04 -2.11 -9.65
CA ILE A 95 12.40 -1.45 -8.52
C ILE A 95 13.30 -0.33 -7.97
N ILE A 96 14.59 -0.63 -7.79
CA ILE A 96 15.55 0.29 -7.18
C ILE A 96 15.97 1.38 -8.17
N ASN A 97 16.28 1.06 -9.42
CA ASN A 97 16.90 2.03 -10.33
C ASN A 97 15.92 2.64 -11.36
N SER A 98 14.74 2.05 -11.58
CA SER A 98 13.84 2.46 -12.66
C SER A 98 12.46 2.93 -12.21
N LEU A 99 11.88 2.40 -11.12
CA LEU A 99 10.53 2.76 -10.69
C LEU A 99 10.46 4.09 -9.94
N TYR A 100 11.50 4.43 -9.17
CA TYR A 100 11.51 5.62 -8.33
C TYR A 100 12.53 6.65 -8.84
N THR A 101 12.02 7.82 -9.22
CA THR A 101 12.84 8.99 -9.56
C THR A 101 13.20 9.83 -8.34
N ASP A 102 12.33 9.83 -7.32
CA ASP A 102 12.55 10.53 -6.06
C ASP A 102 12.92 9.53 -4.97
N LYS A 103 14.15 9.65 -4.45
CA LYS A 103 14.64 8.79 -3.36
C LYS A 103 13.78 8.92 -2.11
N GLN A 104 13.13 10.05 -1.85
CA GLN A 104 12.32 10.27 -0.63
C GLN A 104 11.13 9.31 -0.49
N VAL A 105 10.75 8.63 -1.58
CA VAL A 105 9.63 7.68 -1.60
C VAL A 105 9.82 6.53 -0.61
N PHE A 106 11.06 6.12 -0.30
CA PHE A 106 11.30 5.04 0.66
C PHE A 106 10.59 5.26 2.00
N LEU A 107 10.61 6.51 2.49
CA LEU A 107 10.03 6.85 3.79
C LEU A 107 8.50 6.77 3.75
N ARG A 108 7.89 7.18 2.62
CA ARG A 108 6.45 6.99 2.40
C ARG A 108 6.08 5.51 2.47
N GLU A 109 6.78 4.68 1.70
CA GLU A 109 6.47 3.24 1.62
C GLU A 109 6.64 2.55 2.99
N LEU A 110 7.70 2.86 3.73
CA LEU A 110 7.94 2.29 5.06
C LEU A 110 6.91 2.77 6.10
N ILE A 111 6.55 4.05 6.10
CA ILE A 111 5.49 4.57 6.98
C ILE A 111 4.13 3.96 6.62
N SER A 112 3.82 3.80 5.34
CA SER A 112 2.57 3.14 4.90
C SER A 112 2.51 1.68 5.35
N ASN A 113 3.61 0.93 5.23
CA ASN A 113 3.67 -0.45 5.72
C ASN A 113 3.49 -0.54 7.25
N ALA A 114 4.10 0.38 8.00
CA ALA A 114 3.93 0.49 9.44
C ALA A 114 2.47 0.82 9.81
N ALA A 115 1.83 1.75 9.11
CA ALA A 115 0.42 2.09 9.31
C ALA A 115 -0.51 0.90 9.03
N ASP A 116 -0.27 0.13 7.96
CA ASP A 116 -1.00 -1.10 7.68
C ASP A 116 -0.83 -2.13 8.80
N ALA A 117 0.37 -2.26 9.38
CA ALA A 117 0.64 -3.17 10.49
C ALA A 117 -0.09 -2.75 11.78
N LEU A 118 -0.18 -1.45 12.03
CA LEU A 118 -0.94 -0.88 13.15
C LEU A 118 -2.45 -1.07 12.97
N GLU A 119 -2.98 -0.87 11.76
CA GLU A 119 -4.40 -1.10 11.48
C GLU A 119 -4.78 -2.58 11.63
N LYS A 120 -3.89 -3.51 11.23
CA LYS A 120 -4.06 -4.94 11.51
C LYS A 120 -4.14 -5.22 13.01
N ALA A 121 -3.20 -4.66 13.79
CA ALA A 121 -3.20 -4.83 15.24
C ALA A 121 -4.46 -4.25 15.89
N ARG A 122 -4.89 -3.07 15.44
CA ARG A 122 -6.14 -2.43 15.87
C ARG A 122 -7.34 -3.32 15.56
N PHE A 123 -7.43 -3.88 14.37
CA PHE A 123 -8.53 -4.77 14.00
C PHE A 123 -8.60 -6.01 14.91
N HIS A 124 -7.46 -6.67 15.15
CA HIS A 124 -7.42 -7.79 16.10
C HIS A 124 -7.80 -7.36 17.52
N SER A 125 -7.42 -6.15 17.95
CA SER A 125 -7.81 -5.63 19.26
C SER A 125 -9.31 -5.40 19.44
N VAL A 126 -10.04 -5.17 18.33
CA VAL A 126 -11.52 -5.07 18.36
C VAL A 126 -12.16 -6.43 18.56
N GLN A 127 -11.51 -7.50 18.06
CA GLN A 127 -11.98 -8.88 18.24
C GLN A 127 -11.55 -9.47 19.59
N ASP A 128 -10.37 -9.11 20.06
CA ASP A 128 -9.76 -9.57 21.31
C ASP A 128 -9.08 -8.40 22.03
N GLU A 129 -9.70 -7.93 23.12
CA GLU A 129 -9.18 -6.83 23.94
C GLU A 129 -7.79 -7.11 24.54
N THR A 130 -7.42 -8.38 24.67
CA THR A 130 -6.11 -8.78 25.23
C THR A 130 -4.99 -8.77 24.19
N PHE A 131 -5.31 -8.64 22.90
CA PHE A 131 -4.35 -8.69 21.81
C PHE A 131 -3.24 -7.65 21.94
N LEU A 132 -3.55 -6.46 22.46
CA LEU A 132 -2.57 -5.39 22.61
C LEU A 132 -1.59 -5.63 23.77
N GLY A 133 -1.98 -6.45 24.76
CA GLY A 133 -1.18 -6.71 25.96
C GLY A 133 -0.67 -5.43 26.62
N ASP A 134 0.63 -5.38 26.88
CA ASP A 134 1.31 -4.22 27.48
C ASP A 134 1.60 -3.10 26.45
N ALA A 135 1.71 -3.44 25.17
CA ALA A 135 1.96 -2.49 24.08
C ALA A 135 0.63 -1.93 23.54
N LYS A 136 -0.03 -1.08 24.34
CA LYS A 136 -1.33 -0.49 24.01
C LYS A 136 -1.24 0.66 23.00
N ASP A 137 -0.13 1.38 23.01
CA ASP A 137 0.07 2.51 22.12
C ASP A 137 0.35 2.03 20.69
N LEU A 138 -0.51 2.45 19.76
CA LEU A 138 -0.38 2.18 18.33
C LEU A 138 0.28 3.37 17.66
N GLU A 139 1.58 3.25 17.37
CA GLU A 139 2.40 4.39 16.95
C GLU A 139 3.57 3.97 16.06
N ILE A 140 4.12 4.96 15.36
CA ILE A 140 5.31 4.82 14.53
C ILE A 140 6.38 5.75 15.08
N ARG A 141 7.58 5.24 15.32
CA ARG A 141 8.74 6.01 15.78
C ARG A 141 9.85 5.96 14.74
N ILE A 142 10.48 7.09 14.47
CA ILE A 142 11.57 7.24 13.51
C ILE A 142 12.78 7.80 14.24
N GLU A 143 13.86 7.03 14.30
CA GLU A 143 15.12 7.47 14.90
C GLU A 143 16.28 7.34 13.91
N HIS A 144 17.30 8.16 14.10
CA HIS A 144 18.53 8.09 13.34
C HIS A 144 19.73 8.03 14.27
N ASP A 145 20.80 7.42 13.78
CA ASP A 145 22.09 7.35 14.45
C ASP A 145 23.18 7.81 13.46
N PRO A 146 23.66 9.06 13.62
CA PRO A 146 24.72 9.59 12.76
C PRO A 146 26.06 8.85 12.87
N GLU A 147 26.35 8.21 14.01
CA GLU A 147 27.59 7.48 14.24
C GLU A 147 27.56 6.12 13.55
N ALA A 148 26.46 5.37 13.74
CA ALA A 148 26.23 4.10 13.06
C ALA A 148 25.81 4.25 11.59
N LYS A 149 25.47 5.48 11.15
CA LYS A 149 24.93 5.82 9.83
C LYS A 149 23.64 5.05 9.52
N THR A 150 22.77 4.94 10.52
CA THR A 150 21.52 4.20 10.40
C THR A 150 20.30 5.08 10.55
N LEU A 151 19.24 4.72 9.82
CA LEU A 151 17.89 5.25 10.00
C LEU A 151 16.97 4.09 10.35
N THR A 152 16.18 4.24 11.40
CA THR A 152 15.33 3.17 11.94
C THR A 152 13.88 3.63 12.02
N ILE A 153 12.98 2.82 11.47
CA ILE A 153 11.54 2.98 11.59
C ILE A 153 11.04 1.85 12.49
N ILE A 154 10.28 2.19 13.53
CA ILE A 154 9.75 1.28 14.53
C ILE A 154 8.23 1.42 14.52
N ASP A 155 7.51 0.32 14.40
CA ASP A 155 6.06 0.27 14.52
C ASP A 155 5.67 -0.68 15.65
N THR A 156 4.60 -0.34 16.38
CA THR A 156 3.99 -1.21 17.40
C THR A 156 2.84 -2.05 16.81
N GLY A 157 2.90 -2.35 15.51
CA GLY A 157 1.89 -3.08 14.76
C GLY A 157 1.85 -4.57 15.10
N ILE A 158 1.27 -5.38 14.21
CA ILE A 158 1.08 -6.81 14.44
C ILE A 158 2.39 -7.62 14.49
N GLY A 159 3.44 -7.13 13.82
CA GLY A 159 4.69 -7.86 13.63
C GLY A 159 4.56 -9.04 12.67
N MET A 160 5.65 -9.81 12.52
CA MET A 160 5.75 -10.93 11.59
C MET A 160 6.40 -12.14 12.27
N SER A 161 5.85 -13.32 12.01
CA SER A 161 6.49 -14.59 12.39
C SER A 161 7.71 -14.88 11.50
N LYS A 162 8.52 -15.88 11.87
CA LYS A 162 9.59 -16.38 10.99
C LYS A 162 9.09 -16.76 9.60
N ALA A 163 7.92 -17.39 9.54
CA ALA A 163 7.31 -17.80 8.28
C ALA A 163 6.88 -16.59 7.44
N ASP A 164 6.34 -15.54 8.07
CA ASP A 164 5.95 -14.30 7.37
C ASP A 164 7.15 -13.55 6.82
N LEU A 165 8.26 -13.49 7.57
CA LEU A 165 9.50 -12.87 7.10
C LEU A 165 10.03 -13.57 5.82
N ILE A 166 9.97 -14.89 5.77
CA ILE A 166 10.39 -15.67 4.59
C ILE A 166 9.38 -15.50 3.44
N ASN A 167 8.09 -15.64 3.73
CA ASN A 167 7.05 -15.74 2.71
C ASN A 167 6.61 -14.39 2.14
N ASN A 168 6.72 -13.30 2.91
CA ASN A 168 6.25 -11.98 2.51
C ASN A 168 7.42 -11.07 2.17
N LEU A 169 8.44 -10.96 3.03
CA LEU A 169 9.64 -10.14 2.74
C LEU A 169 10.64 -10.84 1.83
N GLY A 170 10.66 -12.19 1.82
CA GLY A 170 11.55 -12.96 0.94
C GLY A 170 11.02 -13.18 -0.48
N THR A 171 9.75 -12.85 -0.74
CA THR A 171 9.11 -13.04 -2.06
C THR A 171 8.70 -11.68 -2.62
N VAL A 172 9.28 -11.28 -3.75
CA VAL A 172 8.92 -10.02 -4.39
C VAL A 172 7.52 -10.09 -5.01
N ALA A 173 6.77 -9.00 -4.94
CA ALA A 173 5.39 -8.88 -5.41
C ALA A 173 4.38 -9.75 -4.63
N LYS A 174 4.68 -10.05 -3.36
CA LYS A 174 3.75 -10.69 -2.43
C LYS A 174 3.50 -9.75 -1.25
N SER A 175 2.22 -9.48 -0.97
CA SER A 175 1.82 -8.63 0.15
C SER A 175 0.97 -9.41 1.15
N GLY A 176 1.39 -9.42 2.42
CA GLY A 176 0.58 -9.95 3.50
C GLY A 176 -0.68 -9.12 3.76
N THR A 177 -0.73 -7.88 3.28
CA THR A 177 -1.92 -7.01 3.34
C THR A 177 -3.02 -7.50 2.41
N THR A 178 -2.68 -8.00 1.22
CA THR A 178 -3.66 -8.59 0.29
C THR A 178 -4.31 -9.84 0.88
N ASN A 179 -3.51 -10.75 1.43
CA ASN A 179 -4.03 -11.95 2.09
C ASN A 179 -4.96 -11.61 3.26
N PHE A 180 -4.65 -10.55 4.01
CA PHE A 180 -5.48 -10.09 5.11
C PHE A 180 -6.80 -9.49 4.61
N LEU A 181 -6.78 -8.67 3.55
CA LEU A 181 -8.01 -8.15 2.92
C LEU A 181 -8.90 -9.28 2.39
N GLU A 182 -8.33 -10.32 1.78
CA GLU A 182 -9.07 -11.50 1.32
C GLU A 182 -9.72 -12.24 2.50
N ALA A 183 -9.00 -12.41 3.61
CA ALA A 183 -9.54 -13.00 4.84
C ALA A 183 -10.62 -12.12 5.51
N MET A 184 -10.63 -10.82 5.23
CA MET A 184 -11.57 -9.83 5.78
C MET A 184 -12.83 -9.61 4.96
N ALA A 185 -12.95 -10.22 3.77
CA ALA A 185 -14.08 -10.02 2.86
C ALA A 185 -15.46 -10.32 3.48
N GLU A 186 -15.51 -10.93 4.67
CA GLU A 186 -16.74 -11.20 5.43
C GLU A 186 -17.11 -10.15 6.51
N GLY A 187 -16.35 -9.07 6.77
CA GLY A 187 -16.79 -8.17 7.86
C GLY A 187 -16.04 -6.89 8.23
N GLY A 188 -15.21 -6.27 7.39
CA GLY A 188 -14.53 -5.02 7.80
C GLY A 188 -14.21 -4.05 6.66
N ASP A 189 -14.44 -2.76 6.93
CA ASP A 189 -14.04 -1.63 6.08
C ASP A 189 -12.58 -1.26 6.38
N ALA A 190 -11.64 -2.15 6.02
CA ALA A 190 -10.22 -1.99 6.31
C ALA A 190 -9.53 -1.14 5.24
N ASN A 191 -9.16 0.09 5.59
CA ASN A 191 -8.44 1.02 4.71
C ASN A 191 -6.93 0.71 4.70
N LEU A 192 -6.55 -0.38 4.02
CA LEU A 192 -5.15 -0.80 3.89
C LEU A 192 -4.54 -0.34 2.56
N ILE A 193 -3.30 0.14 2.61
CA ILE A 193 -2.63 0.84 1.50
C ILE A 193 -1.77 -0.12 0.65
N GLY A 194 -0.98 -0.98 1.29
CA GLY A 194 0.12 -1.72 0.67
C GLY A 194 -0.29 -3.01 -0.04
N GLN A 195 -0.88 -2.95 -1.23
CA GLN A 195 -1.38 -4.14 -1.95
C GLN A 195 -0.36 -4.80 -2.92
N PHE A 196 0.67 -4.06 -3.36
CA PHE A 196 1.55 -4.51 -4.45
C PHE A 196 2.72 -5.41 -4.00
N GLY A 197 3.14 -5.35 -2.73
CA GLY A 197 4.24 -6.19 -2.21
C GLY A 197 5.63 -5.84 -2.78
N VAL A 198 5.83 -4.61 -3.24
CA VAL A 198 7.13 -4.12 -3.75
C VAL A 198 7.69 -2.90 -3.00
N GLY A 199 6.84 -2.18 -2.26
CA GLY A 199 7.19 -0.92 -1.60
C GLY A 199 8.32 -1.06 -0.58
N PHE A 200 8.44 -2.20 0.11
CA PHE A 200 9.53 -2.47 1.05
C PHE A 200 10.92 -2.33 0.41
N TYR A 201 11.09 -2.78 -0.83
CA TYR A 201 12.39 -2.76 -1.51
C TYR A 201 12.84 -1.36 -1.94
N SER A 202 11.95 -0.36 -1.89
CA SER A 202 12.34 1.05 -2.04
C SER A 202 13.34 1.50 -0.95
N ALA A 203 13.44 0.78 0.18
CA ALA A 203 14.47 0.98 1.19
C ALA A 203 15.90 0.94 0.61
N PHE A 204 16.15 0.07 -0.39
CA PHE A 204 17.46 -0.05 -1.04
C PHE A 204 17.79 1.11 -2.00
N LEU A 205 16.88 2.06 -2.21
CA LEU A 205 17.20 3.35 -2.84
C LEU A 205 18.24 4.13 -2.03
N VAL A 206 18.15 4.02 -0.70
CA VAL A 206 18.94 4.83 0.25
C VAL A 206 19.83 3.98 1.15
N ALA A 207 19.62 2.66 1.21
CA ALA A 207 20.38 1.74 2.08
C ALA A 207 21.18 0.71 1.29
N ASP A 208 22.39 0.41 1.76
CA ASP A 208 23.19 -0.72 1.26
C ASP A 208 22.78 -2.04 1.91
N LYS A 209 22.26 -1.97 3.14
CA LYS A 209 21.80 -3.11 3.92
C LYS A 209 20.55 -2.76 4.70
N VAL A 210 19.59 -3.66 4.75
CA VAL A 210 18.35 -3.52 5.52
C VAL A 210 18.23 -4.69 6.49
N SER A 211 17.98 -4.37 7.76
CA SER A 211 17.73 -5.35 8.82
C SER A 211 16.33 -5.11 9.39
N VAL A 212 15.50 -6.15 9.42
CA VAL A 212 14.13 -6.10 9.96
C VAL A 212 14.07 -7.01 11.18
N THR A 213 13.95 -6.42 12.36
CA THR A 213 13.64 -7.15 13.58
C THR A 213 12.13 -7.17 13.76
N SER A 214 11.51 -8.32 14.02
CA SER A 214 10.05 -8.40 14.17
C SER A 214 9.64 -9.40 15.24
N LYS A 215 8.57 -9.06 15.96
CA LYS A 215 7.92 -9.90 16.98
C LYS A 215 6.41 -9.79 16.83
N CYS A 216 5.74 -10.91 16.57
CA CYS A 216 4.28 -11.00 16.61
C CYS A 216 3.81 -11.79 17.84
N ASN A 217 2.51 -11.73 18.16
CA ASN A 217 1.96 -12.45 19.30
C ASN A 217 1.97 -13.98 19.11
N ASP A 218 1.84 -14.45 17.87
CA ASP A 218 1.74 -15.88 17.53
C ASP A 218 3.08 -16.62 17.54
N ASP A 219 4.20 -15.89 17.50
CA ASP A 219 5.55 -16.43 17.57
C ASP A 219 6.20 -16.02 18.90
N PRO A 220 6.58 -16.97 19.78
CA PRO A 220 7.22 -16.64 21.05
C PRO A 220 8.61 -16.02 20.87
N VAL A 221 9.24 -16.22 19.70
CA VAL A 221 10.60 -15.77 19.42
C VAL A 221 10.57 -14.50 18.56
N GLN A 222 11.44 -13.55 18.90
CA GLN A 222 11.72 -12.39 18.05
C GLN A 222 12.74 -12.81 16.99
N HIS A 223 12.54 -12.40 15.74
CA HIS A 223 13.42 -12.77 14.62
C HIS A 223 14.05 -11.54 13.98
N VAL A 224 15.23 -11.73 13.39
CA VAL A 224 15.94 -10.72 12.59
C VAL A 224 16.10 -11.24 11.17
N TRP A 225 15.51 -10.53 10.22
CA TRP A 225 15.73 -10.66 8.79
C TRP A 225 16.79 -9.66 8.32
N GLU A 226 17.72 -10.04 7.45
CA GLU A 226 18.74 -9.14 6.91
C GLU A 226 19.00 -9.42 5.42
N SER A 227 19.18 -8.37 4.61
CA SER A 227 19.56 -8.46 3.21
C SER A 227 20.33 -7.22 2.73
N SER A 228 21.21 -7.42 1.74
CA SER A 228 21.92 -6.36 1.00
C SER A 228 21.43 -6.25 -0.46
N ALA A 229 20.22 -6.73 -0.76
CA ALA A 229 19.62 -6.79 -2.09
C ALA A 229 20.43 -7.60 -3.14
N ASP A 230 21.23 -8.57 -2.71
CA ASP A 230 22.05 -9.44 -3.56
C ASP A 230 21.34 -10.77 -3.94
N ALA A 231 20.00 -10.72 -4.09
CA ALA A 231 19.10 -11.87 -4.23
C ALA A 231 19.11 -12.87 -3.07
N SER A 232 19.76 -12.56 -1.95
CA SER A 232 19.73 -13.40 -0.75
C SER A 232 19.29 -12.62 0.48
N PHE A 233 18.81 -13.35 1.48
CA PHE A 233 18.52 -12.83 2.80
C PHE A 233 18.72 -13.91 3.85
N THR A 234 18.94 -13.50 5.08
CA THR A 234 19.05 -14.40 6.24
C THR A 234 17.94 -14.13 7.23
N VAL A 235 17.46 -15.17 7.91
CA VAL A 235 16.52 -15.04 9.02
C VAL A 235 17.07 -15.82 10.21
N VAL A 236 17.29 -15.13 11.31
CA VAL A 236 17.82 -15.70 12.55
C VAL A 236 16.94 -15.33 13.73
N ASP A 237 16.98 -16.13 14.78
CA ASP A 237 16.35 -15.80 16.04
C ASP A 237 17.17 -14.65 16.69
N ASP A 238 16.51 -13.65 17.26
CA ASP A 238 17.17 -12.48 17.83
C ASP A 238 17.88 -12.85 19.15
N PRO A 239 19.23 -12.76 19.22
CA PRO A 239 19.96 -13.14 20.42
C PRO A 239 19.67 -12.22 21.61
N ARG A 240 19.09 -11.04 21.40
CA ARG A 240 18.70 -10.10 22.46
C ARG A 240 17.40 -10.50 23.15
N GLY A 241 16.66 -11.46 22.61
CA GLY A 241 15.33 -11.85 23.08
C GLY A 241 14.25 -10.85 22.64
N ASN A 242 13.16 -10.79 23.42
CA ASN A 242 12.03 -9.91 23.11
C ASN A 242 12.32 -8.47 23.53
N THR A 243 12.76 -7.65 22.58
CA THR A 243 13.03 -6.22 22.82
C THR A 243 11.90 -5.31 22.34
N LEU A 244 10.98 -5.84 21.52
CA LEU A 244 9.91 -5.05 20.89
C LEU A 244 8.57 -5.17 21.61
N GLY A 245 8.33 -6.28 22.31
CA GLY A 245 6.99 -6.66 22.78
C GLY A 245 6.13 -7.15 21.62
N ARG A 246 5.83 -6.26 20.67
CA ARG A 246 5.08 -6.50 19.43
C ARG A 246 5.46 -5.48 18.34
N GLY A 247 5.40 -5.88 17.08
CA GLY A 247 5.61 -5.00 15.92
C GLY A 247 6.94 -5.26 15.22
N SER A 248 7.48 -4.24 14.56
CA SER A 248 8.73 -4.36 13.80
C SER A 248 9.65 -3.15 13.96
N ARG A 249 10.95 -3.40 13.76
CA ARG A 249 12.01 -2.40 13.67
C ARG A 249 12.75 -2.62 12.35
N VAL A 250 12.58 -1.69 11.41
CA VAL A 250 13.27 -1.66 10.12
C VAL A 250 14.45 -0.72 10.23
N THR A 251 15.67 -1.26 10.19
CA THR A 251 16.93 -0.51 10.26
C THR A 251 17.58 -0.47 8.89
N LEU A 252 17.84 0.74 8.42
CA LEU A 252 18.48 1.05 7.15
C LEU A 252 19.91 1.47 7.40
N HIS A 253 20.87 0.72 6.86
CA HIS A 253 22.27 1.14 6.80
C HIS A 253 22.46 2.00 5.57
N LEU A 254 22.54 3.31 5.79
CA LEU A 254 22.44 4.31 4.72
C LEU A 254 23.69 4.31 3.83
N LYS A 255 23.44 4.55 2.54
CA LYS A 255 24.48 4.88 1.55
C LYS A 255 25.09 6.23 1.87
N GLU A 256 26.33 6.44 1.43
CA GLU A 256 27.03 7.71 1.63
C GLU A 256 26.28 8.91 1.03
N ASP A 257 25.58 8.69 -0.07
CA ASP A 257 24.80 9.72 -0.78
C ASP A 257 23.39 9.94 -0.19
N ALA A 258 23.05 9.24 0.89
CA ALA A 258 21.78 9.33 1.61
C ALA A 258 21.94 9.76 3.08
N HIS A 259 23.14 10.15 3.51
CA HIS A 259 23.40 10.65 4.87
C HIS A 259 22.66 11.95 5.21
N ASP A 260 22.11 12.64 4.23
CA ASP A 260 21.27 13.80 4.46
C ASP A 260 19.98 13.44 5.21
N TYR A 261 19.53 12.17 5.17
CA TYR A 261 18.44 11.65 6.03
C TYR A 261 18.87 11.37 7.48
N LEU A 262 20.13 11.65 7.87
CA LEU A 262 20.56 11.68 9.27
C LEU A 262 20.36 13.06 9.92
N SER A 263 19.84 14.03 9.15
CA SER A 263 19.44 15.35 9.65
C SER A 263 18.00 15.32 10.16
N GLU A 264 17.81 15.81 11.38
CA GLU A 264 16.49 15.94 12.03
C GLU A 264 15.50 16.74 11.16
N ASP A 265 15.93 17.89 10.62
CA ASP A 265 15.08 18.75 9.80
C ASP A 265 14.62 18.06 8.54
N LYS A 266 15.54 17.37 7.85
CA LYS A 266 15.22 16.64 6.63
C LYS A 266 14.25 15.49 6.90
N LEU A 267 14.45 14.75 7.99
CA LEU A 267 13.54 13.68 8.40
C LEU A 267 12.16 14.23 8.77
N LYS A 268 12.07 15.32 9.52
CA LYS A 268 10.80 15.97 9.85
C LYS A 268 10.07 16.43 8.59
N GLU A 269 10.76 17.07 7.65
CA GLU A 269 10.18 17.52 6.38
C GLU A 269 9.68 16.33 5.56
N ALA A 270 10.51 15.31 5.37
CA ALA A 270 10.18 14.12 4.59
C ALA A 270 9.00 13.35 5.22
N SER A 271 9.02 13.14 6.54
CA SER A 271 7.91 12.50 7.25
C SER A 271 6.62 13.31 7.08
N LYS A 272 6.64 14.62 7.37
CA LYS A 272 5.45 15.49 7.23
C LYS A 272 4.87 15.48 5.82
N LYS A 273 5.71 15.44 4.79
CA LYS A 273 5.28 15.47 3.38
C LYS A 273 4.43 14.25 3.00
N TYR A 274 4.75 13.07 3.52
CA TYR A 274 4.10 11.83 3.10
C TYR A 274 3.15 11.23 4.14
N SER A 275 3.23 11.68 5.40
CA SER A 275 2.50 11.08 6.51
C SER A 275 1.52 12.01 7.21
N GLN A 276 1.24 13.17 6.60
CA GLN A 276 0.40 14.23 7.18
C GLN A 276 -0.96 13.75 7.68
N PHE A 277 -1.52 12.71 7.04
CA PHE A 277 -2.88 12.24 7.27
C PHE A 277 -2.97 10.76 7.65
N ILE A 278 -1.84 10.15 7.99
CA ILE A 278 -1.82 8.82 8.61
C ILE A 278 -2.48 8.93 9.98
N GLN A 279 -3.40 8.02 10.30
CA GLN A 279 -4.24 8.08 11.50
C GLN A 279 -3.48 7.80 12.80
N PHE A 280 -2.37 7.07 12.72
CA PHE A 280 -1.51 6.74 13.86
C PHE A 280 -0.47 7.83 14.11
N PRO A 281 -0.15 8.17 15.37
CA PRO A 281 0.89 9.14 15.69
C PRO A 281 2.26 8.66 15.20
N ILE A 282 3.01 9.60 14.61
CA ILE A 282 4.34 9.40 14.07
C ILE A 282 5.28 10.33 14.80
N TYR A 283 6.29 9.75 15.44
CA TYR A 283 7.28 10.48 16.23
C TYR A 283 8.65 10.43 15.55
N VAL A 284 9.37 11.55 15.57
CA VAL A 284 10.78 11.63 15.17
C VAL A 284 11.62 11.90 16.42
N LYS A 285 12.71 11.16 16.59
CA LYS A 285 13.68 11.39 17.67
C LYS A 285 14.47 12.66 17.40
N VAL A 286 14.50 13.59 18.34
CA VAL A 286 15.15 14.90 18.20
C VAL A 286 16.08 15.16 19.37
N LYS A 287 17.16 15.91 19.12
CA LYS A 287 18.13 16.30 20.13
C LYS A 287 17.73 17.64 20.76
N LYS A 288 17.67 17.68 22.09
CA LYS A 288 17.42 18.91 22.86
C LYS A 288 18.56 19.16 23.84
N GLU A 289 18.99 20.42 23.92
CA GLU A 289 19.94 20.88 24.94
C GLU A 289 19.13 21.43 26.11
N VAL A 290 19.31 20.85 27.30
CA VAL A 290 18.72 21.33 28.55
C VAL A 290 19.84 21.79 29.49
N ASP A 291 19.61 22.91 30.17
CA ASP A 291 20.55 23.45 31.16
C ASP A 291 20.45 22.62 32.45
N ALA A 292 21.58 22.09 32.92
CA ALA A 292 21.64 21.12 34.02
C ALA A 292 21.30 21.67 35.43
N SER A 293 20.61 22.79 35.55
CA SER A 293 20.27 23.42 36.84
C SER A 293 18.76 23.51 37.13
N ALA A 294 17.90 22.86 36.35
CA ALA A 294 16.45 23.02 36.46
C ALA A 294 15.66 21.77 36.91
N ASP A 295 16.29 20.61 37.08
CA ASP A 295 15.58 19.36 37.41
C ASP A 295 16.12 18.72 38.71
N GLU A 296 15.94 19.38 39.85
CA GLU A 296 15.96 18.74 41.18
C GLU A 296 14.57 18.74 41.86
N GLU A 297 13.50 19.02 41.14
CA GLU A 297 12.13 18.88 41.67
C GLU A 297 11.25 18.10 40.68
N GLU A 298 11.28 16.76 40.82
CA GLU A 298 10.17 15.81 40.65
C GLU A 298 10.76 14.40 40.40
N ASP A 299 11.17 13.74 41.47
CA ASP A 299 11.15 12.27 41.58
C ASP A 299 10.93 11.93 43.06
N ASP A 300 9.65 12.00 43.45
CA ASP A 300 9.11 11.50 44.72
C ASP A 300 8.49 10.14 44.39
N ASP A 301 9.29 9.07 44.50
CA ASP A 301 8.86 7.72 44.89
C ASP A 301 10.04 6.74 44.74
N ASP A 302 10.78 6.55 45.83
CA ASP A 302 11.14 5.22 46.36
C ASP A 302 11.98 5.39 47.63
N LYS A 303 11.32 5.27 48.79
CA LYS A 303 11.95 5.05 50.10
C LYS A 303 11.42 3.76 50.69
N GLU A 304 12.22 2.71 50.59
CA GLU A 304 12.42 1.63 51.56
C GLU A 304 13.78 1.00 51.14
N ASP A 305 14.74 0.61 51.96
CA ASP A 305 15.06 0.77 53.37
C ASP A 305 16.44 0.05 53.47
N GLU A 306 17.57 0.73 53.71
CA GLU A 306 18.78 0.01 54.15
C GLU A 306 19.48 0.79 55.28
N GLU A 307 19.67 0.04 56.36
CA GLU A 307 20.13 0.50 57.65
C GLU A 307 21.57 1.01 57.63
N LYS A 308 21.79 1.94 58.55
CA LYS A 308 23.06 2.55 58.95
C LYS A 308 24.15 1.53 59.24
N ASP A 309 25.39 1.89 58.91
CA ASP A 309 26.46 1.74 59.88
C ASP A 309 27.48 2.89 59.80
N ASP A 310 27.77 3.43 60.98
CA ASP A 310 28.73 4.50 61.29
C ASP A 310 30.18 4.07 60.97
N VAL A 311 31.07 5.03 60.70
CA VAL A 311 32.12 5.43 61.65
C VAL A 311 33.09 6.43 60.99
N GLU A 312 33.31 7.50 61.75
CA GLU A 312 34.23 8.62 61.60
C GLU A 312 35.66 8.28 61.15
N THR A 313 36.29 9.21 60.42
CA THR A 313 37.60 9.73 60.85
C THR A 313 37.83 11.15 60.31
N LYS A 314 38.27 12.01 61.23
CA LYS A 314 38.53 13.46 61.13
C LYS A 314 39.91 13.79 60.55
N GLU A 315 40.13 15.09 60.42
CA GLU A 315 41.41 15.85 60.30
C GLU A 315 41.79 16.24 58.86
N ASP A 316 42.14 17.49 58.52
CA ASP A 316 42.21 18.74 59.27
C ASP A 316 42.46 19.90 58.28
N GLU A 317 42.26 21.12 58.80
CA GLU A 317 42.93 22.38 58.46
C GLU A 317 42.46 23.30 57.30
N GLU A 318 42.32 24.55 57.72
CA GLU A 318 41.80 25.76 57.12
C GLU A 318 42.70 26.35 56.03
N LYS A 319 42.08 27.01 55.02
CA LYS A 319 42.61 28.25 54.44
C LYS A 319 41.52 29.08 53.77
N GLU A 320 41.42 30.31 54.26
CA GLU A 320 40.53 31.39 53.84
C GLU A 320 40.79 31.88 52.41
N GLU A 321 39.69 32.34 51.81
CA GLU A 321 39.53 33.45 50.85
C GLU A 321 40.44 33.50 49.61
N ASP A 322 39.84 33.17 48.47
CA ASP A 322 39.99 33.99 47.26
C ASP A 322 38.64 33.98 46.52
N GLU A 323 37.94 35.12 46.60
CA GLU A 323 36.81 35.45 45.74
C GLU A 323 37.25 35.38 44.26
N LYS A 324 36.86 34.31 43.58
CA LYS A 324 36.70 34.32 42.13
C LYS A 324 35.31 33.82 41.78
N ASP A 325 34.50 34.79 41.41
CA ASP A 325 33.31 34.66 40.56
C ASP A 325 33.71 33.90 39.27
N GLU A 326 33.86 32.58 39.35
CA GLU A 326 33.79 31.71 38.19
C GLU A 326 32.31 31.44 37.93
N GLU A 327 31.74 32.30 37.10
CA GLU A 327 30.49 32.11 36.38
C GLU A 327 30.50 30.68 35.79
N LYS A 328 29.94 29.72 36.54
CA LYS A 328 29.81 28.32 36.10
C LYS A 328 28.93 28.36 34.86
N LYS A 329 29.57 28.28 33.68
CA LYS A 329 28.85 28.09 32.42
C LYS A 329 27.92 26.89 32.59
N PRO A 330 26.62 27.03 32.32
CA PRO A 330 25.69 25.92 32.44
C PRO A 330 26.20 24.77 31.56
N THR A 331 26.54 23.65 32.20
CA THR A 331 26.83 22.40 31.51
C THR A 331 25.55 21.92 30.86
N LYS A 332 25.42 22.18 29.55
CA LYS A 332 24.27 21.73 28.76
C LYS A 332 24.28 20.20 28.66
N LYS A 333 23.21 19.54 29.12
CA LYS A 333 22.99 18.11 28.94
C LYS A 333 22.23 17.91 27.63
N THR A 334 22.70 16.99 26.80
CA THR A 334 21.95 16.54 25.63
C THR A 334 20.93 15.48 26.06
N VAL A 335 19.66 15.72 25.77
CA VAL A 335 18.56 14.76 25.96
C VAL A 335 17.91 14.50 24.60
N TYR A 336 17.42 13.29 24.39
CA TYR A 336 16.65 12.92 23.21
C TYR A 336 15.17 12.85 23.56
N GLU A 337 14.31 13.52 22.78
CA GLU A 337 12.85 13.49 22.95
C GLU A 337 12.17 13.02 21.65
N TRP A 338 10.93 12.53 21.78
CA TRP A 338 10.10 12.12 20.65
C TRP A 338 9.15 13.26 20.26
N GLU A 339 9.33 13.83 19.07
CA GLU A 339 8.46 14.89 18.55
C GLU A 339 7.42 14.32 17.57
N GLN A 340 6.13 14.52 17.83
CA GLN A 340 5.07 14.10 16.91
C GLN A 340 5.04 14.99 15.66
N VAL A 341 5.15 14.39 14.48
CA VAL A 341 5.21 15.13 13.21
C VAL A 341 3.87 15.27 12.49
N ASN A 342 2.95 14.31 12.65
CA ASN A 342 1.65 14.30 11.97
C ASN A 342 0.51 14.74 12.91
N THR A 343 0.48 16.01 13.28
CA THR A 343 -0.56 16.54 14.17
C THR A 343 -1.88 16.85 13.46
N GLN A 344 -1.92 16.77 12.12
CA GLN A 344 -3.09 17.17 11.34
C GLN A 344 -4.10 16.04 11.21
N LYS A 345 -5.37 16.36 11.48
CA LYS A 345 -6.46 15.39 11.37
C LYS A 345 -7.03 15.37 9.95
N ALA A 346 -7.30 14.18 9.43
CA ALA A 346 -7.96 13.98 8.14
C ALA A 346 -9.48 14.26 8.25
N ILE A 347 -9.86 15.54 8.28
CA ILE A 347 -11.25 15.96 8.54
C ILE A 347 -12.25 15.54 7.44
N TRP A 348 -11.78 15.22 6.22
CA TRP A 348 -12.65 14.76 5.13
C TRP A 348 -13.16 13.32 5.31
N LEU A 349 -12.56 12.55 6.21
CA LEU A 349 -13.04 11.20 6.53
C LEU A 349 -14.23 11.23 7.49
N ARG A 350 -14.39 12.31 8.25
CA ARG A 350 -15.45 12.50 9.24
C ARG A 350 -16.75 12.98 8.57
N PRO A 351 -17.92 12.63 9.13
CA PRO A 351 -19.20 13.21 8.71
C PRO A 351 -19.16 14.73 8.79
N LYS A 352 -19.76 15.41 7.81
CA LYS A 352 -19.78 16.89 7.75
C LYS A 352 -20.37 17.53 9.02
N GLU A 353 -21.29 16.84 9.68
CA GLU A 353 -21.99 17.28 10.90
C GLU A 353 -21.08 17.27 12.13
N ASP A 354 -20.05 16.42 12.13
CA ASP A 354 -19.12 16.27 13.26
C ASP A 354 -17.94 17.24 13.17
N VAL A 355 -17.77 17.97 12.07
CA VAL A 355 -16.63 18.87 11.85
C VAL A 355 -17.06 20.32 12.05
N THR A 356 -16.44 20.99 13.03
CA THR A 356 -16.78 22.39 13.33
C THR A 356 -16.15 23.37 12.34
N GLU A 357 -16.66 24.61 12.30
CA GLU A 357 -16.12 25.66 11.43
C GLU A 357 -14.66 25.99 11.78
N GLU A 358 -14.32 25.96 13.07
CA GLU A 358 -12.94 26.13 13.55
C GLU A 358 -12.02 25.04 12.99
N GLU A 359 -12.46 23.78 12.97
CA GLU A 359 -11.67 22.68 12.41
C GLU A 359 -11.44 22.85 10.89
N TYR A 360 -12.43 23.32 10.14
CA TYR A 360 -12.24 23.66 8.72
C TYR A 360 -11.24 24.82 8.54
N ASN A 361 -11.31 25.84 9.39
CA ASN A 361 -10.43 27.01 9.31
C ASN A 361 -8.99 26.65 9.66
N GLU A 362 -8.78 25.87 10.71
CA GLU A 362 -7.46 25.36 11.11
C GLU A 362 -6.87 24.46 10.03
N PHE A 363 -7.68 23.56 9.48
CA PHE A 363 -7.26 22.69 8.38
C PHE A 363 -6.91 23.48 7.11
N TYR A 364 -7.69 24.50 6.75
CA TYR A 364 -7.36 25.38 5.61
C TYR A 364 -6.01 26.06 5.82
N LYS A 365 -5.79 26.68 6.99
CA LYS A 365 -4.53 27.37 7.30
C LYS A 365 -3.34 26.41 7.28
N SER A 366 -3.52 25.19 7.77
CA SER A 366 -2.46 24.19 7.83
C SER A 366 -2.02 23.69 6.45
N ILE A 367 -2.94 23.54 5.49
CA ILE A 367 -2.62 23.04 4.14
C ILE A 367 -2.21 24.14 3.17
N SER A 368 -2.75 25.37 3.32
CA SER A 368 -2.53 26.49 2.40
C SER A 368 -1.38 27.40 2.82
N LYS A 369 -0.94 27.31 4.09
CA LYS A 369 -0.02 28.26 4.73
C LYS A 369 -0.55 29.71 4.74
N ASP A 370 -1.85 29.89 4.54
CA ASP A 370 -2.54 31.17 4.72
C ASP A 370 -2.76 31.43 6.23
N TYR A 371 -2.78 32.70 6.60
CA TYR A 371 -3.08 33.16 7.96
C TYR A 371 -4.56 33.53 8.13
N LEU A 372 -5.26 33.82 7.03
CA LEU A 372 -6.68 34.13 7.04
C LEU A 372 -7.53 32.86 6.98
N ASP A 373 -8.74 32.92 7.53
CA ASP A 373 -9.73 31.85 7.30
C ASP A 373 -10.18 31.84 5.83
N PRO A 374 -10.63 30.71 5.29
CA PRO A 374 -11.21 30.65 3.95
C PRO A 374 -12.47 31.53 3.87
N LEU A 375 -12.82 31.97 2.67
CA LEU A 375 -14.08 32.67 2.39
C LEU A 375 -15.26 31.70 2.47
N SER A 376 -15.06 30.48 1.97
CA SER A 376 -16.05 29.42 1.96
C SER A 376 -15.37 28.07 1.74
N TYR A 377 -16.08 26.99 2.04
CA TYR A 377 -15.63 25.63 1.77
C TYR A 377 -16.81 24.75 1.36
N ILE A 378 -16.51 23.68 0.62
CA ILE A 378 -17.46 22.63 0.25
C ILE A 378 -16.83 21.30 0.66
N HIS A 379 -17.47 20.60 1.60
CA HIS A 379 -17.16 19.23 1.94
C HIS A 379 -18.19 18.32 1.25
N PHE A 380 -17.74 17.45 0.36
CA PHE A 380 -18.61 16.52 -0.36
C PHE A 380 -18.02 15.12 -0.48
N ASN A 381 -18.92 14.14 -0.51
CA ASN A 381 -18.64 12.75 -0.83
C ASN A 381 -19.25 12.45 -2.20
N ALA A 382 -18.50 11.81 -3.09
CA ALA A 382 -19.00 11.29 -4.35
C ALA A 382 -19.02 9.77 -4.27
N GLU A 383 -20.20 9.18 -4.51
CA GLU A 383 -20.43 7.74 -4.53
C GLU A 383 -20.83 7.34 -5.96
N GLY A 384 -20.20 6.33 -6.52
CA GLY A 384 -20.36 5.94 -7.93
C GLY A 384 -19.35 4.87 -8.35
N GLU A 385 -18.98 4.85 -9.63
CA GLU A 385 -17.89 3.96 -10.10
C GLU A 385 -16.53 4.35 -9.49
N ILE A 386 -16.36 5.64 -9.15
CA ILE A 386 -15.23 6.15 -8.39
C ILE A 386 -15.80 6.78 -7.13
N GLU A 387 -15.41 6.25 -5.97
CA GLU A 387 -15.77 6.79 -4.67
C GLU A 387 -14.65 7.69 -4.15
N PHE A 388 -14.99 8.91 -3.74
CA PHE A 388 -14.02 9.81 -3.12
C PHE A 388 -14.67 10.86 -2.23
N LYS A 389 -13.95 11.21 -1.16
CA LYS A 389 -14.31 12.32 -0.26
C LYS A 389 -13.37 13.49 -0.53
N SER A 390 -13.89 14.71 -0.55
CA SER A 390 -13.05 15.88 -0.75
C SER A 390 -13.57 17.13 -0.04
N ILE A 391 -12.64 18.04 0.20
CA ILE A 391 -12.93 19.37 0.72
C ILE A 391 -12.28 20.39 -0.21
N LEU A 392 -13.09 21.30 -0.74
CA LEU A 392 -12.66 22.41 -1.57
C LEU A 392 -12.76 23.70 -0.76
N PHE A 393 -11.68 24.49 -0.74
CA PHE A 393 -11.65 25.78 -0.06
C PHE A 393 -11.58 26.92 -1.08
N LEU A 394 -12.28 28.01 -0.76
CA LEU A 394 -12.19 29.28 -1.49
C LEU A 394 -11.43 30.29 -0.62
N PRO A 395 -10.21 30.71 -1.00
CA PRO A 395 -9.45 31.72 -0.25
C PRO A 395 -10.14 33.08 -0.17
N LYS A 396 -9.98 33.82 0.94
CA LYS A 396 -10.47 35.22 1.07
C LYS A 396 -9.74 36.20 0.17
N LYS A 397 -8.47 35.93 -0.15
CA LYS A 397 -7.64 36.77 -1.01
C LYS A 397 -7.05 35.92 -2.14
N ALA A 398 -7.04 36.49 -3.34
CA ALA A 398 -6.28 35.94 -4.44
C ALA A 398 -4.77 35.97 -4.10
N PRO A 399 -4.03 34.87 -4.34
CA PRO A 399 -2.56 34.89 -4.26
C PRO A 399 -1.97 35.97 -5.17
N PHE A 400 -0.94 36.65 -4.69
CA PHE A 400 -0.29 37.76 -5.40
C PHE A 400 0.27 37.35 -6.77
N ASP A 401 0.72 36.09 -6.89
CA ASP A 401 1.34 35.52 -8.09
C ASP A 401 0.34 34.89 -9.07
N MET A 402 -0.98 34.98 -8.80
CA MET A 402 -2.01 34.27 -9.57
C MET A 402 -1.96 34.60 -11.07
N MET A 403 -1.72 35.86 -11.43
CA MET A 403 -1.74 36.30 -12.82
C MET A 403 -0.38 36.10 -13.52
N ASP A 404 0.72 36.20 -12.78
CA ASP A 404 2.08 36.13 -13.32
C ASP A 404 2.48 34.70 -13.69
N ASN A 405 1.97 33.70 -12.96
CA ASN A 405 2.25 32.27 -13.17
C ASN A 405 1.06 31.48 -13.72
N TYR A 406 0.11 32.14 -14.37
CA TYR A 406 -1.16 31.53 -14.81
C TYR A 406 -0.99 30.23 -15.62
N HIS A 407 0.05 30.13 -16.46
CA HIS A 407 0.31 28.95 -17.29
C HIS A 407 1.32 27.94 -16.69
N GLY A 408 2.00 28.30 -15.61
CA GLY A 408 3.06 27.48 -14.99
C GLY A 408 2.73 26.97 -13.59
N LYS A 409 1.64 27.45 -12.98
CA LYS A 409 1.26 27.09 -11.61
C LYS A 409 0.71 25.67 -11.58
N LYS A 410 1.30 24.84 -10.72
CA LYS A 410 0.78 23.50 -10.43
C LYS A 410 -0.58 23.62 -9.74
N SER A 411 -1.43 22.61 -9.93
CA SER A 411 -2.69 22.52 -9.19
C SER A 411 -2.45 22.59 -7.68
N GLU A 412 -3.19 23.45 -7.00
CA GLU A 412 -3.23 23.54 -5.53
C GLU A 412 -4.11 22.42 -4.92
N VAL A 413 -4.92 21.76 -5.75
CA VAL A 413 -5.67 20.56 -5.36
C VAL A 413 -4.71 19.38 -5.32
N LYS A 414 -4.59 18.77 -4.14
CA LYS A 414 -3.81 17.55 -3.89
C LYS A 414 -4.75 16.35 -4.02
N LEU A 415 -4.32 15.34 -4.78
CA LEU A 415 -4.99 14.05 -4.90
C LEU A 415 -4.32 13.04 -3.95
#